data_AF-A0A9E5B094-F1
#
_entry.id   AF-A0A9E5B094-F1
#
_cell.length_a   1.000
_cell.length_b   1.000
_cell.length_c   1.000
_cell.angle_alpha   90.00
_cell.angle_beta   90.00
_cell.angle_gamma   90.00
#
_symmetry.space_group_name_H-M   'P 1'
#
loop_
_entity.id
_entity.type
_entity.pdbx_description
1 polymer ?
#
loop_
_entity_poly.entity_id
_entity_poly.type
_entity_poly.pdbx_seq_one_letter_code
_entity_poly.pdbx_strand_id
1 'polypeptide(L)'
;MQRDSLLKPAAIAFVIALITYATFYSCDGHLRTRKGPWQIEFTADTNGVPAVVIHQSSLGVERFQLIFAGERVPTNFVPATIRFDTPQQTVPTGEFLYHDLMYLPGVVTLNLFGHGIELLPRALIVNGREEPWRPTATIELKPEAKKTLPPVPKKKKRY
;
A
#
# COMPACT_ATOMS: atom_id res chain seq x y z
N MET A 1 -1.24 1.54 59.83
CA MET A 1 -0.90 2.88 59.30
C MET A 1 0.20 2.85 58.21
N GLN A 2 0.28 1.81 57.35
CA GLN A 2 1.28 1.72 56.26
C GLN A 2 0.69 1.63 54.84
N ARG A 3 -0.63 1.39 54.68
CA ARG A 3 -1.25 1.27 53.34
C ARG A 3 -1.36 2.63 52.63
N ASP A 4 -1.72 3.69 53.34
CA ASP A 4 -1.91 5.03 52.72
C ASP A 4 -0.61 5.68 52.24
N SER A 5 0.56 5.36 52.83
CA SER A 5 1.84 5.89 52.37
C SER A 5 2.38 5.16 51.13
N LEU A 6 1.95 3.92 50.89
CA LEU A 6 2.30 3.14 49.69
C LEU A 6 1.31 3.37 48.54
N LEU A 7 0.05 3.70 48.84
CA LEU A 7 -0.98 3.97 47.81
C LEU A 7 -0.68 5.24 47.02
N LYS A 8 -0.16 6.30 47.65
CA LYS A 8 0.22 7.55 46.96
C LYS A 8 1.31 7.36 45.89
N PRO A 9 2.49 6.78 46.18
CA PRO A 9 3.51 6.54 45.15
C PRO A 9 3.04 5.52 44.11
N ALA A 10 2.25 4.51 44.49
CA ALA A 10 1.66 3.57 43.53
C ALA A 10 0.68 4.25 42.56
N ALA A 11 -0.19 5.12 43.07
CA ALA A 11 -1.12 5.90 42.24
C ALA A 11 -0.38 6.87 41.31
N ILE A 12 0.68 7.53 41.81
CA ILE A 12 1.52 8.42 40.98
C ILE A 12 2.20 7.60 39.87
N ALA A 13 2.80 6.46 40.19
CA ALA A 13 3.43 5.58 39.19
C ALA A 13 2.42 5.08 38.15
N PHE A 14 1.21 4.72 38.57
CA PHE A 14 0.14 4.31 37.68
C PHE A 14 -0.30 5.43 36.73
N VAL A 15 -0.47 6.66 37.25
CA VAL A 15 -0.80 7.83 36.41
C VAL A 15 0.32 8.14 35.42
N ILE A 16 1.58 8.10 35.84
CA ILE A 16 2.73 8.28 34.94
C ILE A 16 2.75 7.21 33.85
N ALA A 17 2.51 5.94 34.21
CA ALA A 17 2.44 4.85 33.26
C ALA A 17 1.32 5.05 32.23
N LEU A 18 0.14 5.50 32.67
CA LEU A 18 -0.99 5.80 31.76
C LEU A 18 -0.66 6.96 30.81
N ILE A 19 -0.10 8.07 31.31
CA ILE A 19 0.27 9.22 30.47
C ILE A 19 1.32 8.81 29.45
N THR A 20 2.33 8.06 29.90
CA THR A 20 3.40 7.54 29.04
C THR A 20 2.79 6.68 27.94
N TYR A 21 1.99 5.68 28.31
CA TYR A 21 1.32 4.79 27.35
C TYR A 21 0.48 5.57 26.34
N ALA A 22 -0.38 6.49 26.79
CA ALA A 22 -1.25 7.28 25.92
C ALA A 22 -0.44 8.14 24.93
N THR A 23 0.66 8.74 25.39
CA THR A 23 1.54 9.57 24.56
C THR A 23 2.23 8.73 23.48
N PHE A 24 2.83 7.61 23.86
CA PHE A 24 3.50 6.72 22.92
C PHE A 24 2.53 6.10 21.92
N TYR A 25 1.36 5.65 22.38
CA TYR A 25 0.32 5.08 21.53
C TYR A 25 -0.20 6.10 20.50
N SER A 26 -0.45 7.34 20.94
CA SER A 26 -0.93 8.41 20.05
C SER A 26 0.15 8.82 19.04
N CYS A 27 1.41 8.92 19.49
CA CYS A 27 2.54 9.24 18.61
C CYS A 27 2.74 8.16 17.54
N ASP A 28 2.71 6.89 17.93
CA ASP A 28 2.80 5.78 16.98
C ASP A 28 1.63 5.83 15.98
N GLY A 29 0.39 5.95 16.44
CA GLY A 29 -0.78 6.07 15.57
C GLY A 29 -0.67 7.21 14.55
N HIS A 30 -0.17 8.37 14.98
CA HIS A 30 0.10 9.49 14.09
C HIS A 30 1.21 9.15 13.08
N LEU A 31 2.34 8.60 13.54
CA LEU A 31 3.45 8.23 12.67
C LEU A 31 3.04 7.22 11.59
N ARG A 32 2.16 6.27 11.92
CA ARG A 32 1.62 5.25 11.01
C ARG A 32 0.80 5.83 9.87
N THR A 33 0.06 6.91 10.11
CA THR A 33 -0.95 7.42 9.17
C THR A 33 -0.59 8.73 8.49
N ARG A 34 0.37 9.50 9.03
CA ARG A 34 0.68 10.88 8.60
C ARG A 34 0.97 11.08 7.11
N LYS A 35 1.46 10.05 6.41
CA LYS A 35 1.82 10.13 4.98
C LYS A 35 0.68 9.75 4.04
N GLY A 36 -0.40 9.15 4.56
CA GLY A 36 -1.53 8.68 3.77
C GLY A 36 -1.24 7.40 2.95
N PRO A 37 -2.29 6.66 2.57
CA PRO A 37 -2.16 5.38 1.85
C PRO A 37 -1.90 5.58 0.36
N TRP A 38 -1.43 4.54 -0.32
CA TRP A 38 -1.49 4.47 -1.78
C TRP A 38 -2.95 4.47 -2.24
N GLN A 39 -3.27 5.27 -3.26
CA GLN A 39 -4.55 5.21 -3.95
C GLN A 39 -4.32 4.79 -5.40
N ILE A 40 -4.98 3.72 -5.81
CA ILE A 40 -4.84 3.15 -7.14
C ILE A 40 -6.21 3.16 -7.80
N GLU A 41 -6.33 3.89 -8.89
CA GLU A 41 -7.52 3.93 -9.72
C GLU A 41 -7.37 2.94 -10.88
N PHE A 42 -8.26 1.97 -10.95
CA PHE A 42 -8.35 1.03 -12.06
C PHE A 42 -9.37 1.55 -13.06
N THR A 43 -8.92 1.84 -14.27
CA THR A 43 -9.73 2.41 -15.35
C THR A 43 -9.51 1.63 -16.65
N ALA A 44 -10.39 1.86 -17.62
CA ALA A 44 -10.23 1.34 -18.97
C ALA A 44 -10.57 2.44 -19.97
N ASP A 45 -9.82 2.51 -21.06
CA ASP A 45 -10.13 3.39 -22.18
C ASP A 45 -11.37 2.90 -22.96
N THR A 46 -11.93 3.73 -23.85
CA THR A 46 -13.04 3.36 -24.75
C THR A 46 -12.72 2.16 -25.64
N ASN A 47 -11.43 1.91 -25.89
CA ASN A 47 -10.94 0.75 -26.63
C ASN A 47 -10.76 -0.52 -25.76
N GLY A 48 -11.10 -0.46 -24.47
CA GLY A 48 -10.95 -1.56 -23.52
C GLY A 48 -9.51 -1.79 -23.03
N VAL A 49 -8.60 -0.85 -23.34
CA VAL A 49 -7.20 -0.90 -22.88
C VAL A 49 -7.16 -0.56 -21.38
N PRO A 50 -6.61 -1.44 -20.52
CA PRO A 50 -6.52 -1.16 -19.09
C PRO A 50 -5.53 -0.04 -18.80
N ALA A 51 -5.92 0.86 -17.89
CA ALA A 51 -5.03 1.86 -17.35
C ALA A 51 -5.18 1.91 -15.82
N VAL A 52 -4.04 2.06 -15.15
CA VAL A 52 -3.97 2.20 -13.70
C VAL A 52 -3.34 3.52 -13.34
N VAL A 53 -4.01 4.32 -12.52
CA VAL A 53 -3.51 5.62 -12.07
C VAL A 53 -3.16 5.53 -10.59
N ILE A 54 -1.93 5.86 -10.25
CA ILE A 54 -1.40 5.82 -8.90
C ILE A 54 -1.29 7.25 -8.38
N HIS A 55 -1.81 7.44 -7.17
CA HIS A 55 -1.79 8.70 -6.44
C HIS A 55 -1.14 8.51 -5.06
N GLN A 56 -0.22 9.42 -4.72
CA GLN A 56 0.35 9.52 -3.39
C GLN A 56 0.76 10.96 -3.04
N SER A 57 -0.09 11.61 -2.25
CA SER A 57 0.07 13.01 -1.80
C SER A 57 1.40 13.30 -1.10
N SER A 58 1.83 12.47 -0.14
CA SER A 58 3.03 12.75 0.67
C SER A 58 4.35 12.63 -0.11
N LEU A 59 4.32 11.98 -1.27
CA LEU A 59 5.46 11.83 -2.17
C LEU A 59 5.38 12.81 -3.35
N GLY A 60 4.35 13.65 -3.42
CA GLY A 60 4.10 14.55 -4.55
C GLY A 60 3.70 13.82 -5.83
N VAL A 61 3.23 12.57 -5.75
CA VAL A 61 2.76 11.79 -6.90
C VAL A 61 1.29 12.10 -7.12
N GLU A 62 1.01 12.99 -8.07
CA GLU A 62 -0.34 13.47 -8.35
C GLU A 62 -1.08 12.60 -9.36
N ARG A 63 -0.40 12.11 -10.41
CA ARG A 63 -1.04 11.27 -11.44
C ARG A 63 0.00 10.42 -12.17
N PHE A 64 0.39 9.30 -11.58
CA PHE A 64 1.31 8.36 -12.22
C PHE A 64 0.50 7.25 -12.91
N GLN A 65 0.49 7.24 -14.23
CA GLN A 65 -0.34 6.37 -15.04
C GLN A 65 0.47 5.20 -15.63
N LEU A 66 -0.07 3.99 -15.50
CA LEU A 66 0.40 2.77 -16.15
C LEU A 66 -0.64 2.38 -17.19
N ILE A 67 -0.24 2.31 -18.46
CA ILE A 67 -1.11 1.88 -19.56
C ILE A 67 -0.66 0.50 -20.01
N PHE A 68 -1.56 -0.48 -19.98
CA PHE A 68 -1.25 -1.85 -20.38
C PHE A 68 -1.58 -2.04 -21.87
N ALA A 69 -0.68 -1.53 -22.73
CA ALA A 69 -0.86 -1.59 -24.16
C ALA A 69 -0.93 -3.04 -24.66
N GLY A 70 -1.92 -3.35 -25.49
CA GLY A 70 -2.14 -4.71 -26.02
C GLY A 70 -2.89 -5.66 -25.08
N GLU A 71 -3.16 -5.26 -23.83
CA GLU A 71 -4.02 -6.00 -22.91
C GLU A 71 -5.48 -5.56 -23.04
N ARG A 72 -6.40 -6.39 -22.55
CA ARG A 72 -7.82 -6.07 -22.48
C ARG A 72 -8.37 -6.34 -21.09
N VAL A 73 -9.24 -5.45 -20.63
CA VAL A 73 -9.96 -5.67 -19.37
C VAL A 73 -10.89 -6.89 -19.47
N PRO A 74 -11.07 -7.65 -18.37
CA PRO A 74 -12.00 -8.77 -18.34
C PRO A 74 -13.46 -8.30 -18.55
N THR A 75 -14.32 -9.18 -19.05
CA THR A 75 -15.72 -8.86 -19.43
C THR A 75 -16.56 -8.27 -18.30
N ASN A 76 -16.22 -8.58 -17.05
CA ASN A 76 -16.89 -8.11 -15.84
C ASN A 76 -16.13 -6.98 -15.11
N PHE A 77 -15.22 -6.28 -15.81
CA PHE A 77 -14.44 -5.21 -15.22
C PHE A 77 -15.32 -4.01 -14.86
N VAL A 78 -15.21 -3.57 -13.60
CA VAL A 78 -15.83 -2.35 -13.10
C VAL A 78 -14.69 -1.44 -12.63
N PRO A 79 -14.57 -0.21 -13.17
CA PRO A 79 -13.61 0.76 -12.68
C PRO A 79 -13.78 1.00 -11.18
N ALA A 80 -12.67 1.03 -10.45
CA ALA A 80 -12.71 1.24 -9.00
C ALA A 80 -11.43 1.90 -8.50
N THR A 81 -11.56 2.69 -7.45
CA THR A 81 -10.43 3.26 -6.73
C THR A 81 -10.21 2.47 -5.45
N ILE A 82 -9.01 1.91 -5.30
CA ILE A 82 -8.60 1.21 -4.10
C ILE A 82 -7.65 2.08 -3.28
N ARG A 83 -7.94 2.17 -1.99
CA ARG A 83 -7.06 2.80 -0.98
C ARG A 83 -6.42 1.70 -0.14
N PHE A 84 -5.09 1.68 -0.09
CA PHE A 84 -4.33 0.74 0.71
C PHE A 84 -4.05 1.29 2.12
N ASP A 85 -5.10 1.48 2.90
CA ASP A 85 -5.03 1.83 4.34
C ASP A 85 -5.39 0.64 5.25
N THR A 86 -6.02 -0.37 4.67
CA THR A 86 -6.47 -1.59 5.34
C THR A 86 -5.90 -2.81 4.62
N PRO A 87 -5.68 -3.94 5.32
CA PRO A 87 -5.26 -5.18 4.68
C PRO A 87 -6.34 -5.67 3.70
N GLN A 88 -6.22 -5.30 2.44
CA GLN A 88 -7.14 -5.70 1.38
C GLN A 88 -6.56 -6.85 0.58
N GLN A 89 -7.43 -7.79 0.21
CA GLN A 89 -7.04 -9.02 -0.49
C GLN A 89 -7.53 -9.07 -1.94
N THR A 90 -8.33 -8.11 -2.38
CA THR A 90 -8.95 -8.13 -3.71
C THR A 90 -8.72 -6.84 -4.47
N VAL A 91 -8.45 -6.98 -5.77
CA VAL A 91 -8.31 -5.89 -6.73
C VAL A 91 -9.24 -6.15 -7.93
N PRO A 92 -9.73 -5.12 -8.65
CA PRO A 92 -10.69 -5.31 -9.74
C PRO A 92 -10.14 -6.12 -10.91
N THR A 93 -8.81 -6.10 -11.08
CA THR A 93 -8.09 -6.85 -12.10
C THR A 93 -6.72 -7.26 -11.59
N GLY A 94 -6.26 -8.42 -12.03
CA GLY A 94 -4.98 -8.99 -11.60
C GLY A 94 -5.05 -9.65 -10.23
N GLU A 95 -3.88 -9.78 -9.60
CA GLU A 95 -3.70 -10.45 -8.33
C GLU A 95 -2.98 -9.52 -7.35
N PHE A 96 -3.48 -9.48 -6.12
CA PHE A 96 -2.79 -8.86 -5.01
C PHE A 96 -1.77 -9.85 -4.44
N LEU A 97 -0.49 -9.46 -4.39
CA LEU A 97 0.58 -10.36 -3.94
C LEU A 97 0.98 -10.11 -2.49
N TYR A 98 1.23 -8.84 -2.13
CA TYR A 98 1.79 -8.49 -0.83
C TYR A 98 1.54 -7.03 -0.47
N HIS A 99 1.43 -6.75 0.83
CA HIS A 99 1.44 -5.39 1.36
C HIS A 99 2.17 -5.35 2.72
N ASP A 100 2.84 -4.23 2.98
CA ASP A 100 3.21 -3.81 4.33
C ASP A 100 2.61 -2.43 4.58
N LEU A 101 1.56 -2.39 5.40
CA LEU A 101 0.83 -1.16 5.75
C LEU A 101 1.09 -0.74 7.20
N MET A 102 2.20 -1.19 7.81
CA MET A 102 2.54 -0.83 9.20
C MET A 102 2.72 0.68 9.34
N TYR A 103 3.45 1.31 8.41
CA TYR A 103 3.57 2.76 8.27
C TYR A 103 3.24 3.15 6.84
N LEU A 104 2.26 4.04 6.68
CA LEU A 104 1.84 4.52 5.37
C LEU A 104 2.95 5.40 4.73
N PRO A 105 3.08 5.40 3.39
CA PRO A 105 2.20 4.70 2.44
C PRO A 105 2.47 3.20 2.32
N GLY A 106 3.56 2.72 2.93
CA GLY A 106 3.89 1.31 2.97
C GLY A 106 4.38 0.76 1.63
N VAL A 107 4.40 -0.57 1.54
CA VAL A 107 4.72 -1.31 0.32
C VAL A 107 3.46 -2.02 -0.17
N VAL A 108 3.20 -1.97 -1.47
CA VAL A 108 2.10 -2.72 -2.10
C VAL A 108 2.62 -3.37 -3.36
N THR A 109 2.43 -4.69 -3.48
CA THR A 109 2.89 -5.48 -4.62
C THR A 109 1.71 -6.17 -5.28
N LEU A 110 1.56 -5.93 -6.57
CA LEU A 110 0.46 -6.40 -7.42
C LEU A 110 1.03 -7.12 -8.63
N ASN A 111 0.26 -8.08 -9.15
CA ASN A 111 0.47 -8.65 -10.46
C ASN A 111 -0.71 -8.26 -11.35
N LEU A 112 -0.50 -7.30 -12.24
CA LEU A 112 -1.53 -6.77 -13.13
C LEU A 112 -1.23 -7.22 -14.55
N PHE A 113 -2.12 -8.03 -15.13
CA PHE A 113 -1.97 -8.56 -16.50
C PHE A 113 -0.65 -9.32 -16.76
N GLY A 114 -0.03 -9.89 -15.72
CA GLY A 114 1.28 -10.55 -15.80
C GLY A 114 2.48 -9.63 -15.56
N HIS A 115 2.24 -8.34 -15.28
CA HIS A 115 3.25 -7.38 -14.88
C HIS A 115 3.33 -7.28 -13.37
N GLY A 116 4.54 -7.46 -12.83
CA GLY A 116 4.83 -7.20 -11.43
C GLY A 116 4.95 -5.71 -11.15
N ILE A 117 4.04 -5.16 -10.34
CA ILE A 117 4.03 -3.76 -9.95
C ILE A 117 4.25 -3.67 -8.45
N GLU A 118 5.34 -3.06 -8.01
CA GLU A 118 5.63 -2.81 -6.59
C GLU A 118 5.69 -1.31 -6.32
N LEU A 119 4.83 -0.85 -5.43
CA LEU A 119 4.78 0.52 -4.96
C LEU A 119 5.63 0.62 -3.70
N LEU A 120 6.78 1.28 -3.78
CA LEU A 120 7.59 1.62 -2.61
C LEU A 120 7.63 3.14 -2.43
N PRO A 121 7.83 3.63 -1.19
CA PRO A 121 7.93 5.07 -0.96
C PRO A 121 9.10 5.73 -1.72
N ARG A 122 10.15 4.96 -2.05
CA ARG A 122 11.34 5.46 -2.75
C ARG A 122 11.18 5.49 -4.27
N ALA A 123 10.49 4.51 -4.85
CA ALA A 123 10.37 4.32 -6.28
C ALA A 123 9.25 3.33 -6.61
N LEU A 124 8.80 3.36 -7.86
CA LEU A 124 7.98 2.33 -8.46
C LEU A 124 8.90 1.22 -8.98
N ILE A 125 8.58 -0.04 -8.71
CA ILE A 125 9.25 -1.16 -9.38
C ILE A 125 8.28 -1.77 -10.37
N VAL A 126 8.65 -1.79 -11.64
CA VAL A 126 7.88 -2.46 -12.69
C VAL A 126 8.71 -3.60 -13.26
N ASN A 127 8.20 -4.83 -13.17
CA ASN A 127 8.86 -6.03 -13.66
C ASN A 127 10.31 -6.19 -13.14
N GLY A 128 10.55 -5.75 -11.91
CA GLY A 128 11.87 -5.77 -11.27
C GLY A 128 12.83 -4.65 -11.72
N ARG A 129 12.37 -3.67 -12.51
CA ARG A 129 13.12 -2.46 -12.85
C ARG A 129 12.60 -1.28 -12.04
N GLU A 130 13.52 -0.47 -11.55
CA GLU A 130 13.20 0.70 -10.75
C GLU A 130 12.91 1.92 -11.63
N GLU A 131 11.75 2.53 -11.38
CA GLU A 131 11.27 3.74 -12.03
C GLU A 131 11.09 4.82 -10.95
N PRO A 132 11.79 5.96 -11.06
CA PRO A 132 11.69 7.01 -10.06
C PRO A 132 10.30 7.65 -10.08
N TRP A 133 9.80 8.00 -8.90
CA TRP A 133 8.55 8.76 -8.80
C TRP A 133 8.68 10.12 -9.46
N ARG A 134 7.67 10.48 -10.24
CA ARG A 134 7.50 11.81 -10.85
C ARG A 134 6.07 12.27 -10.56
N PRO A 135 5.82 13.59 -10.40
CA PRO A 135 4.50 14.09 -10.05
C PRO A 135 3.41 13.68 -11.04
N THR A 136 3.73 13.75 -12.32
CA THR A 136 2.92 13.22 -13.41
C THR A 136 3.83 12.47 -14.36
N ALA A 137 3.50 11.22 -14.65
CA ALA A 137 4.22 10.40 -15.62
C ALA A 137 3.29 9.32 -16.16
N THR A 138 3.55 8.91 -17.40
CA THR A 138 2.85 7.81 -18.04
C THR A 138 3.87 6.79 -18.50
N ILE A 139 3.68 5.52 -18.12
CA ILE A 139 4.48 4.40 -18.58
C ILE A 139 3.57 3.44 -19.34
N GLU A 140 3.96 3.14 -20.57
CA GLU A 140 3.32 2.09 -21.37
C GLU A 140 3.99 0.75 -21.12
N LEU A 141 3.20 -0.24 -20.72
CA LEU A 141 3.61 -1.61 -20.49
C LEU A 141 3.09 -2.47 -21.63
N LYS A 142 4.02 -3.04 -22.39
CA LYS A 142 3.71 -3.94 -23.51
C LYS A 142 3.81 -5.40 -23.08
N PRO A 143 3.10 -6.33 -23.75
CA PRO A 143 3.05 -7.73 -23.31
C PRO A 143 4.40 -8.44 -23.36
N GLU A 144 5.33 -7.99 -24.21
CA GLU A 144 6.67 -8.57 -24.32
C GLU A 144 7.54 -8.31 -23.10
N ALA A 145 7.22 -7.27 -22.32
CA ALA A 145 7.97 -6.90 -21.12
C ALA A 145 7.52 -7.65 -19.86
N LYS A 146 6.51 -8.52 -19.96
CA LYS A 146 5.94 -9.25 -18.81
C LYS A 146 7.02 -10.03 -18.08
N LYS A 147 7.10 -9.80 -16.77
CA LYS A 147 7.92 -10.58 -15.86
C LYS A 147 7.09 -10.84 -14.61
N THR A 148 6.56 -12.04 -14.52
CA THR A 148 5.86 -12.48 -13.31
C THR A 148 6.85 -12.40 -12.15
N LEU A 149 6.49 -11.64 -11.12
CA LEU A 149 7.22 -11.68 -9.85
C LEU A 149 7.22 -13.14 -9.35
N PRO A 150 8.31 -13.59 -8.70
CA PRO A 150 8.34 -14.94 -8.15
C PRO A 150 7.12 -15.14 -7.24
N PRO A 151 6.48 -16.32 -7.28
CA PRO A 151 5.33 -16.58 -6.43
C PRO A 151 5.72 -16.34 -4.99
N VAL A 152 4.90 -15.57 -4.26
CA VAL A 152 5.09 -15.38 -2.81
C VAL A 152 5.18 -16.78 -2.21
N PRO A 153 6.24 -17.09 -1.42
CA PRO A 153 6.39 -18.43 -0.86
C PRO A 153 5.11 -18.77 -0.10
N LYS A 154 4.41 -19.82 -0.55
CA LYS A 154 3.18 -20.30 0.09
C LYS A 154 3.46 -20.43 1.58
N LYS A 155 2.73 -19.67 2.42
CA LYS A 155 2.81 -19.79 3.88
C LYS A 155 2.66 -21.28 4.21
N LYS A 156 3.74 -21.94 4.64
CA LYS A 156 3.66 -23.33 5.08
C LYS A 156 2.64 -23.36 6.20
N LYS A 157 1.56 -24.16 6.05
CA LYS A 157 0.64 -24.41 7.15
C LYS A 157 1.49 -24.95 8.30
N ARG A 158 1.61 -24.18 9.38
CA ARG A 158 2.14 -24.71 10.64
C ARG A 158 1.10 -25.73 11.11
N TYR A 159 1.48 -27.00 11.06
CA TYR A 159 0.77 -28.09 11.71
C TYR A 159 1.00 -28.02 13.21
#